data_AF-A0A925S6W6-F1
#
_entry.id   AF-A0A925S6W6-F1
#
_cell.length_a   1.000
_cell.length_b   1.000
_cell.length_c   1.000
_cell.angle_alpha   90.00
_cell.angle_beta   90.00
_cell.angle_gamma   90.00
#
_symmetry.space_group_name_H-M   'P 1'
#
loop_
_entity.id
_entity.type
_entity.pdbx_description
1 polymer ?
#
loop_
_entity_poly.entity_id
_entity_poly.type
_entity_poly.pdbx_seq_one_letter_code
_entity_poly.pdbx_strand_id
1 'polypeptide(L)'
;MQTQSSRILLEAAGIHVPGGQSTAQAANAEKPIDSSVSTRQTIADFAGSLTAGVSGVAVFSLVNISTKGAAKALTIPLAMLAGGATKYSVKTGVEHAILDEKDHTASKADLAWGAVDGLAGVVGSAVEQRVSRQYLSALGRKALGSSISTETALEGAQVIVKNSAFEAVKHNAVRGAVGGASGTFVWSAPRRIGDNAAEFASNPEEAVLKTGVQMAQDVAFGGLFGGVLAGGGTALFRGRELSGQGLARLRGDGDVMRIDGRFVGDFHSNLDQLPHMKTALEGLNADSARRGIPTSFDITGDAISGHVNFAFTKGGQVEYESLIDMQARKIILGNHEHDAAGGLFDVPRWGKMIKPILDKNPGVSVINSNLDVSAYPEYSGLMKPYVIEEIAAPRGKTKVATIGLTTEEGEVGSIKYNDVERVAIETIRDLNSQGIKHIVLDTHIGLGEDIKLAKALIREDLKVSRIQGGHSHSITPQPMWVKPEQGLIGRTIDNLRGKPTGGNFEIPIMHAGSGGRWLGDFRVAMKPDGTAHRFHTSGQLHPITADIPADPHLA
;
A
#
# COMPACT_ATOMS: atom_id res chain seq x y z
N MET A 1 -27.94 -25.40 -2.66
CA MET A 1 -26.89 -24.74 -3.46
C MET A 1 -25.82 -24.22 -2.50
N GLN A 2 -24.72 -24.96 -2.35
CA GLN A 2 -23.57 -24.52 -1.54
C GLN A 2 -22.70 -23.59 -2.39
N THR A 3 -22.41 -22.39 -1.88
CA THR A 3 -21.48 -21.44 -2.48
C THR A 3 -20.03 -21.92 -2.36
N GLN A 4 -19.18 -21.64 -3.35
CA GLN A 4 -17.76 -22.07 -3.41
C GLN A 4 -16.95 -21.75 -2.13
N SER A 5 -17.30 -20.70 -1.38
CA SER A 5 -16.61 -20.31 -0.14
C SER A 5 -16.72 -21.33 0.99
N SER A 6 -17.82 -22.09 1.06
CA SER A 6 -18.03 -23.13 2.08
C SER A 6 -17.19 -24.38 1.83
N ARG A 7 -16.85 -24.69 0.58
CA ARG A 7 -16.05 -25.88 0.21
C ARG A 7 -14.58 -25.74 0.58
N ILE A 8 -14.01 -24.54 0.40
CA ILE A 8 -12.59 -24.24 0.70
C ILE A 8 -12.28 -24.38 2.20
N LEU A 9 -13.22 -23.99 3.08
CA LEU A 9 -13.09 -24.11 4.54
C LEU A 9 -13.18 -25.56 5.04
N LEU A 10 -13.96 -26.40 4.37
CA LEU A 10 -14.15 -27.82 4.74
C LEU A 10 -13.02 -28.72 4.21
N GLU A 11 -12.48 -28.43 3.02
CA GLU A 11 -11.32 -29.17 2.46
C GLU A 11 -10.01 -28.85 3.19
N ALA A 12 -9.83 -27.62 3.68
CA ALA A 12 -8.69 -27.26 4.54
C ALA A 12 -8.68 -27.99 5.89
N ALA A 13 -9.83 -28.54 6.32
CA ALA A 13 -10.00 -29.29 7.54
C ALA A 13 -10.02 -30.82 7.35
N GLY A 14 -10.00 -31.33 6.11
CA GLY A 14 -9.91 -32.77 5.80
C GLY A 14 -11.18 -33.60 6.06
N ILE A 15 -12.38 -32.99 6.06
CA ILE A 15 -13.62 -33.66 6.47
C ILE A 15 -14.58 -33.83 5.27
N HIS A 16 -15.11 -35.04 5.07
CA HIS A 16 -16.16 -35.36 4.09
C HIS A 16 -17.47 -35.74 4.82
N VAL A 17 -18.61 -35.14 4.46
CA VAL A 17 -19.91 -35.41 5.13
C VAL A 17 -21.01 -35.70 4.10
N PRO A 18 -21.70 -36.86 4.15
CA PRO A 18 -22.93 -37.12 3.40
C PRO A 18 -24.18 -36.59 4.13
N GLY A 19 -25.21 -36.22 3.36
CA GLY A 19 -26.40 -35.51 3.85
C GLY A 19 -27.48 -36.40 4.49
N GLY A 20 -28.19 -35.83 5.45
CA GLY A 20 -29.38 -36.42 6.10
C GLY A 20 -30.04 -35.44 7.08
N GLN A 21 -31.38 -35.48 7.17
CA GLN A 21 -32.30 -34.41 7.63
C GLN A 21 -32.51 -34.28 9.16
N SER A 22 -33.00 -33.11 9.57
CA SER A 22 -33.30 -32.69 10.95
C SER A 22 -34.61 -33.25 11.53
N THR A 23 -34.66 -33.43 12.86
CA THR A 23 -35.89 -33.25 13.67
C THR A 23 -35.59 -32.59 15.02
N ALA A 24 -36.65 -32.10 15.67
CA ALA A 24 -36.67 -30.93 16.54
C ALA A 24 -36.70 -31.20 18.07
N GLN A 25 -36.29 -30.15 18.80
CA GLN A 25 -36.75 -29.62 20.11
C GLN A 25 -37.03 -30.54 21.31
N ALA A 26 -36.42 -30.20 22.44
CA ALA A 26 -37.12 -30.03 23.73
C ALA A 26 -36.37 -29.03 24.64
N ALA A 27 -37.12 -28.13 25.25
CA ALA A 27 -36.69 -27.10 26.18
C ALA A 27 -36.64 -27.62 27.62
N ASN A 28 -35.76 -27.05 28.46
CA ASN A 28 -35.91 -27.07 29.91
C ASN A 28 -35.56 -25.71 30.51
N ALA A 29 -36.36 -25.31 31.49
CA ALA A 29 -36.42 -23.98 32.09
C ALA A 29 -35.36 -23.77 33.17
N GLU A 30 -34.67 -22.63 33.13
CA GLU A 30 -33.85 -22.12 34.22
C GLU A 30 -34.44 -20.83 34.83
N LYS A 31 -34.20 -20.66 36.14
CA LYS A 31 -34.66 -19.54 36.98
C LYS A 31 -34.28 -18.16 36.41
N PRO A 32 -35.07 -17.10 36.70
CA PRO A 32 -34.78 -15.77 36.19
C PRO A 32 -33.56 -15.19 36.90
N ILE A 33 -32.43 -15.16 36.18
CA ILE A 33 -31.27 -14.35 36.52
C ILE A 33 -31.61 -12.90 36.12
N ASP A 34 -31.29 -11.92 36.97
CA ASP A 34 -31.41 -10.50 36.62
C ASP A 34 -30.57 -10.25 35.36
N SER A 35 -31.25 -9.97 34.25
CA SER A 35 -30.65 -9.83 32.93
C SER A 35 -29.55 -8.76 32.89
N SER A 36 -29.59 -7.79 33.79
CA SER A 36 -28.59 -6.72 33.87
C SER A 36 -27.27 -7.19 34.48
N VAL A 37 -27.32 -8.03 35.51
CA VAL A 37 -26.14 -8.63 36.18
C VAL A 37 -25.49 -9.65 35.26
N SER A 38 -26.30 -10.51 34.62
CA SER A 38 -25.82 -11.48 33.62
C SER A 38 -25.11 -10.79 32.44
N THR A 39 -25.63 -9.64 31.98
CA THR A 39 -25.00 -8.87 30.90
C THR A 39 -23.65 -8.29 31.34
N ARG A 40 -23.54 -7.77 32.56
CA ARG A 40 -22.27 -7.21 33.09
C ARG A 40 -21.22 -8.27 33.38
N GLN A 41 -21.62 -9.44 33.89
CA GLN A 41 -20.74 -10.61 34.03
C GLN A 41 -20.23 -11.08 32.65
N THR A 42 -21.11 -11.15 31.65
CA THR A 42 -20.73 -11.46 30.26
C THR A 42 -19.71 -10.45 29.71
N ILE A 43 -19.85 -9.16 30.03
CA ILE A 43 -18.88 -8.13 29.64
C ILE A 43 -17.52 -8.34 30.32
N ALA A 44 -17.49 -8.69 31.61
CA ALA A 44 -16.26 -8.96 32.34
C ALA A 44 -15.53 -10.21 31.82
N ASP A 45 -16.28 -11.27 31.53
CA ASP A 45 -15.76 -12.50 30.90
C ASP A 45 -15.19 -12.22 29.50
N PHE A 46 -15.92 -11.46 28.69
CA PHE A 46 -15.47 -11.08 27.36
C PHE A 46 -14.19 -10.23 27.41
N ALA A 47 -14.11 -9.25 28.31
CA ALA A 47 -12.93 -8.41 28.51
C ALA A 47 -11.72 -9.23 28.98
N GLY A 48 -11.92 -10.16 29.91
CA GLY A 48 -10.90 -11.09 30.37
C GLY A 48 -10.35 -11.98 29.25
N SER A 49 -11.24 -12.64 28.50
CA SER A 49 -10.88 -13.51 27.38
C SER A 49 -10.18 -12.78 26.24
N LEU A 50 -10.67 -11.59 25.86
CA LEU A 50 -10.04 -10.77 24.82
C LEU A 50 -8.61 -10.38 25.22
N THR A 51 -8.42 -9.90 26.45
CA THR A 51 -7.11 -9.45 26.92
C THR A 51 -6.15 -10.62 27.10
N ALA A 52 -6.66 -11.80 27.52
CA ALA A 52 -5.89 -13.03 27.58
C ALA A 52 -5.33 -13.45 26.22
N GLY A 53 -6.16 -13.44 25.17
CA GLY A 53 -5.71 -13.70 23.80
C GLY A 53 -4.63 -12.72 23.33
N VAL A 54 -4.81 -11.42 23.58
CA VAL A 54 -3.83 -10.39 23.21
C VAL A 54 -2.51 -10.56 23.97
N SER A 55 -2.56 -10.82 25.28
CA SER A 55 -1.36 -11.02 26.10
C SER A 55 -0.58 -12.27 25.69
N GLY A 56 -1.27 -13.36 25.35
CA GLY A 56 -0.66 -14.58 24.83
C GLY A 56 0.10 -14.33 23.53
N VAL A 57 -0.50 -13.60 22.58
CA VAL A 57 0.16 -13.21 21.31
C VAL A 57 1.38 -12.32 21.56
N ALA A 58 1.26 -11.34 22.45
CA ALA A 58 2.35 -10.42 22.78
C ALA A 58 3.56 -11.17 23.37
N VAL A 59 3.33 -12.01 24.37
CA VAL A 59 4.39 -12.81 25.01
C VAL A 59 4.96 -13.83 24.04
N PHE A 60 4.13 -14.54 23.28
CA PHE A 60 4.59 -15.46 22.25
C PHE A 60 5.54 -14.78 21.25
N SER A 61 5.15 -13.60 20.75
CA SER A 61 5.94 -12.86 19.77
C SER A 61 7.27 -12.39 20.35
N LEU A 62 7.27 -11.82 21.57
CA LEU A 62 8.48 -11.34 22.24
C LEU A 62 9.47 -12.48 22.54
N VAL A 63 8.97 -13.62 23.03
CA VAL A 63 9.82 -14.77 23.36
C VAL A 63 10.31 -15.46 22.08
N ASN A 64 9.48 -15.58 21.05
CA ASN A 64 9.85 -16.21 19.79
C ASN A 64 10.93 -15.42 19.01
N ILE A 65 10.97 -14.09 19.16
CA ILE A 65 12.01 -13.23 18.57
C ILE A 65 13.32 -13.32 19.36
N SER A 66 13.23 -13.47 20.69
CA SER A 66 14.40 -13.44 21.59
C SER A 66 15.05 -14.81 21.84
N THR A 67 14.40 -15.91 21.43
CA THR A 67 14.88 -17.28 21.74
C THR A 67 15.20 -18.10 20.48
N LYS A 68 16.31 -18.86 20.54
CA LYS A 68 16.74 -19.81 19.49
C LYS A 68 16.88 -21.22 20.07
N GLY A 69 16.78 -22.25 19.22
CA GLY A 69 16.98 -23.64 19.62
C GLY A 69 15.91 -24.17 20.58
N ALA A 70 16.29 -25.02 21.53
CA ALA A 70 15.38 -25.70 22.46
C ALA A 70 14.52 -24.75 23.32
N ALA A 71 15.00 -23.52 23.58
CA ALA A 71 14.26 -22.50 24.31
C ALA A 71 12.95 -22.06 23.61
N LYS A 72 12.84 -22.28 22.30
CA LYS A 72 11.62 -21.99 21.53
C LYS A 72 10.42 -22.84 21.99
N ALA A 73 10.65 -24.01 22.58
CA ALA A 73 9.59 -24.86 23.13
C ALA A 73 8.86 -24.24 24.34
N LEU A 74 9.50 -23.27 25.02
CA LEU A 74 8.89 -22.56 26.17
C LEU A 74 7.96 -21.43 25.77
N THR A 75 7.94 -21.03 24.49
CA THR A 75 7.10 -19.91 23.99
C THR A 75 5.60 -20.16 24.20
N ILE A 76 5.13 -21.39 23.97
CA ILE A 76 3.72 -21.77 24.11
C ILE A 76 3.29 -21.78 25.59
N PRO A 77 4.01 -22.47 26.51
CA PRO A 77 3.71 -22.39 27.94
C PRO A 77 3.71 -20.96 28.50
N LEU A 78 4.65 -20.11 28.08
CA LEU A 78 4.71 -18.73 28.53
C LEU A 78 3.54 -17.88 28.01
N ALA A 79 3.11 -18.09 26.77
CA ALA A 79 1.93 -17.44 26.21
C ALA A 79 0.63 -17.87 26.92
N MET A 80 0.52 -19.17 27.24
CA MET A 80 -0.59 -19.72 28.01
C MET A 80 -0.62 -19.15 29.44
N LEU A 81 0.53 -19.07 30.12
CA LEU A 81 0.62 -18.47 31.45
C LEU A 81 0.23 -16.98 31.44
N ALA A 82 0.70 -16.24 30.44
CA ALA A 82 0.34 -14.84 30.25
C ALA A 82 -1.16 -14.66 30.04
N GLY A 83 -1.76 -15.48 29.17
CA GLY A 83 -3.21 -15.48 28.95
C GLY A 83 -4.00 -15.79 30.22
N GLY A 84 -3.58 -16.82 30.97
CA GLY A 84 -4.20 -17.22 32.24
C GLY A 84 -4.20 -16.09 33.28
N ALA A 85 -3.02 -15.54 33.56
CA ALA A 85 -2.85 -14.44 34.51
C ALA A 85 -3.64 -13.19 34.10
N THR A 86 -3.67 -12.89 32.80
CA THR A 86 -4.36 -11.71 32.27
C THR A 86 -5.87 -11.87 32.33
N LYS A 87 -6.42 -13.05 31.99
CA LYS A 87 -7.87 -13.29 32.09
C LYS A 87 -8.36 -13.08 33.52
N TYR A 88 -7.70 -13.75 34.47
CA TYR A 88 -8.09 -13.70 35.87
C TYR A 88 -8.02 -12.27 36.42
N SER A 89 -6.91 -11.56 36.16
CA SER A 89 -6.72 -10.19 36.66
C SER A 89 -7.70 -9.18 36.04
N VAL A 90 -7.89 -9.22 34.72
CA VAL A 90 -8.78 -8.28 34.02
C VAL A 90 -10.24 -8.56 34.38
N LYS A 91 -10.67 -9.82 34.39
CA LYS A 91 -12.03 -10.18 34.82
C LYS A 91 -12.29 -9.69 36.24
N THR A 92 -11.39 -10.00 37.18
CA THR A 92 -11.49 -9.55 38.58
C THR A 92 -11.61 -8.02 38.66
N GLY A 93 -10.75 -7.29 37.94
CA GLY A 93 -10.75 -5.82 37.94
C GLY A 93 -12.01 -5.20 37.34
N VAL A 94 -12.55 -5.78 36.26
CA VAL A 94 -13.78 -5.31 35.63
C VAL A 94 -14.98 -5.61 36.52
N GLU A 95 -15.09 -6.83 37.09
CA GLU A 95 -16.16 -7.18 38.03
C GLU A 95 -16.20 -6.20 39.21
N HIS A 96 -15.05 -5.90 39.83
CA HIS A 96 -14.97 -4.90 40.92
C HIS A 96 -15.39 -3.48 40.51
N ALA A 97 -15.37 -3.16 39.21
CA ALA A 97 -15.74 -1.85 38.71
C ALA A 97 -17.22 -1.72 38.33
N ILE A 98 -17.90 -2.82 37.97
CA ILE A 98 -19.26 -2.78 37.38
C ILE A 98 -20.29 -3.69 38.07
N LEU A 99 -19.86 -4.53 39.02
CA LEU A 99 -20.69 -5.46 39.79
C LEU A 99 -20.54 -5.25 41.30
N ASP A 100 -21.55 -5.70 42.04
CA ASP A 100 -21.46 -5.83 43.49
C ASP A 100 -20.68 -7.10 43.85
N GLU A 101 -20.04 -7.12 45.02
CA GLU A 101 -19.13 -8.19 45.46
C GLU A 101 -19.77 -9.60 45.45
N LYS A 102 -21.05 -9.69 45.77
CA LYS A 102 -21.83 -10.94 45.75
C LYS A 102 -22.02 -11.53 44.34
N ASP A 103 -21.85 -10.71 43.30
CA ASP A 103 -22.07 -11.06 41.90
C ASP A 103 -20.75 -11.27 41.15
N HIS A 104 -19.60 -11.26 41.85
CA HIS A 104 -18.31 -11.61 41.29
C HIS A 104 -18.23 -13.10 40.94
N THR A 105 -17.70 -13.41 39.77
CA THR A 105 -17.59 -14.80 39.27
C THR A 105 -16.17 -15.20 38.90
N ALA A 106 -15.19 -14.29 39.02
CA ALA A 106 -13.79 -14.60 38.78
C ALA A 106 -13.30 -15.72 39.70
N SER A 107 -12.67 -16.74 39.12
CA SER A 107 -12.23 -17.94 39.84
C SER A 107 -10.92 -18.49 39.30
N LYS A 108 -10.34 -19.47 40.01
CA LYS A 108 -9.13 -20.16 39.53
C LYS A 108 -9.33 -20.86 38.17
N ALA A 109 -10.57 -21.18 37.79
CA ALA A 109 -10.87 -21.71 36.46
C ALA A 109 -10.55 -20.69 35.35
N ASP A 110 -10.59 -19.38 35.63
CA ASP A 110 -10.23 -18.34 34.67
C ASP A 110 -8.73 -18.31 34.36
N LEU A 111 -7.86 -18.86 35.22
CA LEU A 111 -6.45 -19.06 34.88
C LEU A 111 -6.28 -20.13 33.80
N ALA A 112 -7.03 -21.24 33.91
CA ALA A 112 -7.00 -22.31 32.92
C ALA A 112 -7.67 -21.89 31.61
N TRP A 113 -8.82 -21.22 31.69
CA TRP A 113 -9.48 -20.69 30.49
C TRP A 113 -8.70 -19.55 29.84
N GLY A 114 -8.03 -18.70 30.62
CA GLY A 114 -7.15 -17.68 30.07
C GLY A 114 -5.93 -18.27 29.36
N ALA A 115 -5.43 -19.43 29.81
CA ALA A 115 -4.38 -20.15 29.10
C ALA A 115 -4.85 -20.69 27.74
N VAL A 116 -6.08 -21.19 27.67
CA VAL A 116 -6.72 -21.57 26.40
C VAL A 116 -6.91 -20.35 25.50
N ASP A 117 -7.39 -19.22 26.05
CA ASP A 117 -7.57 -17.97 25.30
C ASP A 117 -6.24 -17.42 24.77
N GLY A 118 -5.17 -17.48 25.57
CA GLY A 118 -3.82 -17.10 25.16
C GLY A 118 -3.27 -17.96 24.02
N LEU A 119 -3.48 -19.28 24.07
CA LEU A 119 -3.12 -20.20 22.99
C LEU A 119 -3.98 -19.96 21.73
N ALA A 120 -5.28 -19.73 21.89
CA ALA A 120 -6.20 -19.40 20.81
C ALA A 120 -5.78 -18.11 20.10
N GLY A 121 -5.32 -17.10 20.84
CA GLY A 121 -4.73 -15.88 20.29
C GLY A 121 -3.49 -16.18 19.43
N VAL A 122 -2.56 -17.02 19.92
CA VAL A 122 -1.33 -17.38 19.20
C VAL A 122 -1.63 -18.12 17.89
N VAL A 123 -2.49 -19.14 17.95
CA VAL A 123 -2.92 -19.90 16.77
C VAL A 123 -3.66 -18.99 15.80
N GLY A 124 -4.56 -18.15 16.32
CA GLY A 124 -5.31 -17.20 15.52
C GLY A 124 -4.41 -16.20 14.80
N SER A 125 -3.38 -15.68 15.48
CA SER A 125 -2.39 -14.79 14.88
C SER A 125 -1.56 -15.47 13.79
N ALA A 126 -1.15 -16.73 13.98
CA ALA A 126 -0.40 -17.47 12.96
C ALA A 126 -1.25 -17.73 11.69
N VAL A 127 -2.51 -18.13 11.87
CA VAL A 127 -3.44 -18.34 10.75
C VAL A 127 -3.78 -17.00 10.07
N GLU A 128 -4.03 -15.96 10.85
CA GLU A 128 -4.25 -14.59 10.38
C GLU A 128 -3.07 -14.08 9.55
N GLN A 129 -1.83 -14.29 9.99
CA GLN A 129 -0.63 -13.91 9.24
C GLN A 129 -0.58 -14.63 7.88
N ARG A 130 -0.88 -15.94 7.85
CA ARG A 130 -0.89 -16.71 6.60
C ARG A 130 -1.98 -16.24 5.64
N VAL A 131 -3.21 -16.04 6.12
CA VAL A 131 -4.32 -15.58 5.27
C VAL A 131 -4.12 -14.13 4.85
N SER A 132 -3.63 -13.26 5.74
CA SER A 132 -3.25 -11.89 5.39
C SER A 132 -2.19 -11.89 4.29
N ARG A 133 -1.15 -12.73 4.40
CA ARG A 133 -0.12 -12.86 3.35
C ARG A 133 -0.70 -13.35 2.03
N GLN A 134 -1.62 -14.31 2.05
CA GLN A 134 -2.30 -14.80 0.84
C GLN A 134 -3.20 -13.72 0.21
N TYR A 135 -4.01 -13.03 1.01
CA TYR A 135 -4.87 -11.93 0.57
C TYR A 135 -4.04 -10.80 -0.05
N LEU A 136 -3.01 -10.33 0.67
CA LEU A 136 -2.13 -9.26 0.19
C LEU A 136 -1.38 -9.71 -1.07
N SER A 137 -0.85 -10.93 -1.11
CA SER A 137 -0.19 -11.44 -2.31
C SER A 137 -1.14 -11.52 -3.50
N ALA A 138 -2.38 -11.95 -3.31
CA ALA A 138 -3.40 -11.98 -4.37
C ALA A 138 -3.79 -10.56 -4.82
N LEU A 139 -3.98 -9.63 -3.89
CA LEU A 139 -4.26 -8.23 -4.17
C LEU A 139 -3.12 -7.57 -4.96
N GLY A 140 -1.87 -7.82 -4.55
CA GLY A 140 -0.67 -7.36 -5.22
C GLY A 140 -0.54 -7.91 -6.63
N ARG A 141 -0.65 -9.24 -6.80
CA ARG A 141 -0.62 -9.89 -8.12
C ARG A 141 -1.73 -9.41 -9.04
N LYS A 142 -2.91 -9.11 -8.49
CA LYS A 142 -4.00 -8.52 -9.26
C LYS A 142 -3.64 -7.12 -9.79
N ALA A 143 -2.91 -6.33 -9.01
CA ALA A 143 -2.56 -4.95 -9.38
C ALA A 143 -1.28 -4.87 -10.24
N LEU A 144 -0.34 -5.78 -10.05
CA LEU A 144 1.01 -5.72 -10.61
C LEU A 144 1.34 -6.85 -11.60
N GLY A 145 0.41 -7.77 -11.85
CA GLY A 145 0.61 -8.94 -12.70
C GLY A 145 0.84 -10.22 -11.91
N SER A 146 0.43 -11.36 -12.48
CA SER A 146 0.45 -12.66 -11.79
C SER A 146 1.85 -13.27 -11.63
N SER A 147 2.79 -12.90 -12.51
CA SER A 147 4.13 -13.48 -12.62
C SER A 147 5.17 -12.91 -11.64
N ILE A 148 4.77 -11.95 -10.80
CA ILE A 148 5.68 -11.26 -9.87
C ILE A 148 6.01 -12.11 -8.63
N SER A 149 7.14 -11.79 -8.00
CA SER A 149 7.54 -12.40 -6.73
C SER A 149 6.49 -12.17 -5.64
N THR A 150 6.46 -13.05 -4.63
CA THR A 150 5.51 -12.88 -3.52
C THR A 150 5.82 -11.61 -2.74
N GLU A 151 7.10 -11.29 -2.58
CA GLU A 151 7.62 -10.14 -1.85
C GLU A 151 7.16 -8.83 -2.53
N THR A 152 7.37 -8.71 -3.84
CA THR A 152 6.90 -7.57 -4.63
C THR A 152 5.38 -7.43 -4.59
N ALA A 153 4.64 -8.55 -4.66
CA ALA A 153 3.19 -8.53 -4.51
C ALA A 153 2.76 -7.99 -3.14
N LEU A 154 3.44 -8.39 -2.07
CA LEU A 154 3.13 -7.94 -0.71
C LEU A 154 3.41 -6.44 -0.55
N GLU A 155 4.55 -5.96 -1.02
CA GLU A 155 4.91 -4.53 -0.97
C GLU A 155 3.89 -3.67 -1.71
N GLY A 156 3.54 -4.05 -2.95
CA GLY A 156 2.50 -3.37 -3.72
C GLY A 156 1.14 -3.37 -3.01
N ALA A 157 0.74 -4.51 -2.44
CA ALA A 157 -0.52 -4.62 -1.72
C ALA A 157 -0.55 -3.76 -0.44
N GLN A 158 0.58 -3.60 0.25
CA GLN A 158 0.67 -2.70 1.41
C GLN A 158 0.43 -1.24 1.00
N VAL A 159 0.98 -0.80 -0.13
CA VAL A 159 0.71 0.54 -0.69
C VAL A 159 -0.79 0.70 -0.98
N ILE A 160 -1.43 -0.29 -1.63
CA ILE A 160 -2.87 -0.26 -1.93
C ILE A 160 -3.70 -0.16 -0.65
N VAL A 161 -3.45 -1.02 0.34
CA VAL A 161 -4.20 -1.06 1.61
C VAL A 161 -4.01 0.24 2.40
N LYS A 162 -2.81 0.83 2.41
CA LYS A 162 -2.54 2.09 3.10
C LYS A 162 -3.34 3.26 2.51
N ASN A 163 -3.46 3.29 1.18
CA ASN A 163 -4.02 4.40 0.41
C ASN A 163 -5.52 4.28 0.14
N SER A 164 -6.09 3.06 0.15
CA SER A 164 -7.52 2.82 -0.09
C SER A 164 -8.25 2.44 1.19
N ALA A 165 -9.12 3.33 1.67
CA ALA A 165 -10.00 3.05 2.81
C ALA A 165 -10.83 1.77 2.61
N PHE A 166 -11.30 1.52 1.40
CA PHE A 166 -12.12 0.35 1.09
C PHE A 166 -11.31 -0.95 1.14
N GLU A 167 -10.10 -0.95 0.58
CA GLU A 167 -9.22 -2.13 0.65
C GLU A 167 -8.70 -2.36 2.07
N ALA A 168 -8.49 -1.31 2.86
CA ALA A 168 -8.21 -1.43 4.29
C ALA A 168 -9.37 -2.06 5.07
N VAL A 169 -10.62 -1.67 4.79
CA VAL A 169 -11.80 -2.27 5.41
C VAL A 169 -11.91 -3.75 5.04
N LYS A 170 -11.74 -4.11 3.76
CA LYS A 170 -11.75 -5.51 3.32
C LYS A 170 -10.63 -6.33 3.96
N HIS A 171 -9.40 -5.83 3.92
CA HIS A 171 -8.25 -6.52 4.51
C HIS A 171 -8.46 -6.79 5.99
N ASN A 172 -8.92 -5.79 6.75
CA ASN A 172 -9.20 -5.95 8.18
C ASN A 172 -10.43 -6.84 8.43
N ALA A 173 -11.47 -6.79 7.58
CA ALA A 173 -12.61 -7.70 7.70
C ALA A 173 -12.20 -9.16 7.45
N VAL A 174 -11.36 -9.42 6.44
CA VAL A 174 -10.83 -10.76 6.16
C VAL A 174 -9.95 -11.25 7.31
N ARG A 175 -9.03 -10.41 7.81
CA ARG A 175 -8.19 -10.73 8.97
C ARG A 175 -9.02 -11.00 10.22
N GLY A 176 -9.98 -10.12 10.51
CA GLY A 176 -10.89 -10.25 11.63
C GLY A 176 -11.75 -11.51 11.55
N ALA A 177 -12.23 -11.87 10.37
CA ALA A 177 -13.00 -13.09 10.19
C ALA A 177 -12.16 -14.36 10.42
N VAL A 178 -10.93 -14.37 9.94
CA VAL A 178 -10.03 -15.50 10.17
C VAL A 178 -9.58 -15.59 11.61
N GLY A 179 -9.17 -14.47 12.22
CA GLY A 179 -8.80 -14.40 13.63
C GLY A 179 -9.96 -14.79 14.55
N GLY A 180 -11.17 -14.31 14.23
CA GLY A 180 -12.40 -14.68 14.93
C GLY A 180 -12.68 -16.18 14.82
N ALA A 181 -12.70 -16.74 13.61
CA ALA A 181 -12.96 -18.16 13.34
C ALA A 181 -11.95 -19.08 14.04
N SER A 182 -10.65 -18.79 13.89
CA SER A 182 -9.56 -19.58 14.50
C SER A 182 -9.54 -19.48 16.02
N GLY A 183 -9.75 -18.28 16.58
CA GLY A 183 -9.90 -18.09 18.02
C GLY A 183 -11.08 -18.90 18.58
N THR A 184 -12.25 -18.83 17.93
CA THR A 184 -13.42 -19.61 18.33
C THR A 184 -13.23 -21.11 18.15
N PHE A 185 -12.48 -21.58 17.15
CA PHE A 185 -12.20 -23.01 16.99
C PHE A 185 -11.38 -23.55 18.16
N VAL A 186 -10.27 -22.88 18.52
CA VAL A 186 -9.39 -23.30 19.62
C VAL A 186 -10.11 -23.21 20.97
N TRP A 187 -11.00 -22.23 21.12
CA TRP A 187 -11.84 -22.09 22.32
C TRP A 187 -12.94 -23.15 22.39
N SER A 188 -13.66 -23.40 21.29
CA SER A 188 -14.81 -24.31 21.25
C SER A 188 -14.40 -25.78 21.34
N ALA A 189 -13.24 -26.17 20.81
CA ALA A 189 -12.79 -27.56 20.81
C ALA A 189 -12.75 -28.21 22.21
N PRO A 190 -11.98 -27.70 23.20
CA PRO A 190 -11.96 -28.31 24.53
C PRO A 190 -13.27 -28.14 25.28
N ARG A 191 -13.97 -27.00 25.07
CA ARG A 191 -15.24 -26.71 25.75
C ARG A 191 -16.35 -27.65 25.31
N ARG A 192 -16.57 -27.81 24.00
CA ARG A 192 -17.65 -28.66 23.46
C ARG A 192 -17.40 -30.14 23.72
N ILE A 193 -16.14 -30.58 23.75
CA ILE A 193 -15.78 -31.94 24.18
C ILE A 193 -16.14 -32.14 25.66
N GLY A 194 -15.85 -31.15 26.52
CA GLY A 194 -16.24 -31.17 27.93
C GLY A 194 -17.77 -31.14 28.13
N ASP A 195 -18.46 -30.25 27.42
CA ASP A 195 -19.92 -30.08 27.50
C ASP A 195 -20.67 -31.36 27.07
N ASN A 196 -20.13 -32.11 26.11
CA ASN A 196 -20.72 -33.36 25.63
C ASN A 196 -20.07 -34.62 26.24
N ALA A 197 -19.26 -34.50 27.30
CA ALA A 197 -18.48 -35.62 27.87
C ALA A 197 -19.35 -36.82 28.32
N ALA A 198 -20.56 -36.55 28.80
CA ALA A 198 -21.52 -37.59 29.17
C ALA A 198 -22.04 -38.36 27.94
N GLU A 199 -22.29 -37.66 26.83
CA GLU A 199 -22.72 -38.28 25.56
C GLU A 199 -21.57 -39.04 24.90
N PHE A 200 -20.32 -38.59 25.05
CA PHE A 200 -19.15 -39.36 24.64
C PHE A 200 -19.03 -40.69 25.39
N ALA A 201 -19.47 -40.75 26.65
CA ALA A 201 -19.46 -41.98 27.43
C ALA A 201 -20.61 -42.95 27.06
N SER A 202 -21.74 -42.44 26.54
CA SER A 202 -22.93 -43.24 26.26
C SER A 202 -23.18 -43.54 24.77
N ASN A 203 -22.89 -42.59 23.87
CA ASN A 203 -23.06 -42.73 22.42
C ASN A 203 -21.97 -41.93 21.65
N PRO A 204 -20.78 -42.51 21.45
CA PRO A 204 -19.62 -41.81 20.90
C PRO A 204 -19.84 -41.25 19.48
N GLU A 205 -20.57 -41.96 18.62
CA GLU A 205 -20.76 -41.55 17.22
C GLU A 205 -21.63 -40.29 17.10
N GLU A 206 -22.72 -40.23 17.87
CA GLU A 206 -23.62 -39.08 17.90
C GLU A 206 -22.96 -37.88 18.62
N ALA A 207 -22.17 -38.13 19.66
CA ALA A 207 -21.42 -37.12 20.38
C ALA A 207 -20.37 -36.42 19.49
N VAL A 208 -19.67 -37.18 18.63
CA VAL A 208 -18.73 -36.62 17.64
C VAL A 208 -19.45 -35.73 16.63
N LEU A 209 -20.57 -36.18 16.07
CA LEU A 209 -21.34 -35.40 15.09
C LEU A 209 -21.90 -34.12 15.71
N LYS A 210 -22.52 -34.20 16.89
CA LYS A 210 -23.08 -33.07 17.63
C LYS A 210 -22.01 -32.04 17.99
N THR A 211 -20.88 -32.50 18.54
CA THR A 211 -19.72 -31.65 18.87
C THR A 211 -19.18 -30.96 17.62
N GLY A 212 -19.03 -31.69 16.51
CA GLY A 212 -18.58 -31.14 15.23
C GLY A 212 -19.49 -30.05 14.68
N VAL A 213 -20.81 -30.24 14.73
CA VAL A 213 -21.79 -29.23 14.28
C VAL A 213 -21.76 -27.97 15.16
N GLN A 214 -21.68 -28.13 16.48
CA GLN A 214 -21.60 -27.00 17.42
C GLN A 214 -20.31 -26.19 17.22
N MET A 215 -19.17 -26.88 17.08
CA MET A 215 -17.90 -26.22 16.77
C MET A 215 -17.97 -25.49 15.42
N ALA A 216 -18.59 -26.08 14.39
CA ALA A 216 -18.76 -25.40 13.10
C ALA A 216 -19.61 -24.13 13.20
N GLN A 217 -20.67 -24.14 14.02
CA GLN A 217 -21.51 -22.96 14.29
C GLN A 217 -20.73 -21.88 15.04
N ASP A 218 -19.99 -22.25 16.09
CA ASP A 218 -19.16 -21.33 16.87
C ASP A 218 -18.09 -20.66 15.99
N VAL A 219 -17.46 -21.43 15.09
CA VAL A 219 -16.46 -20.93 14.13
C VAL A 219 -17.07 -19.99 13.11
N ALA A 220 -18.25 -20.33 12.57
CA ALA A 220 -18.96 -19.47 11.63
C ALA A 220 -19.37 -18.13 12.28
N PHE A 221 -19.86 -18.19 13.53
CA PHE A 221 -20.22 -17.01 14.31
C PHE A 221 -18.99 -16.15 14.64
N GLY A 222 -17.91 -16.76 15.14
CA GLY A 222 -16.65 -16.09 15.43
C GLY A 222 -16.08 -15.38 14.21
N GLY A 223 -16.12 -16.02 13.04
CA GLY A 223 -15.67 -15.41 11.80
C GLY A 223 -16.54 -14.24 11.33
N LEU A 224 -17.86 -14.35 11.42
CA LEU A 224 -18.75 -13.23 11.08
C LEU A 224 -18.51 -12.02 11.99
N PHE A 225 -18.50 -12.23 13.31
CA PHE A 225 -18.32 -11.14 14.28
C PHE A 225 -16.93 -10.52 14.20
N GLY A 226 -15.88 -11.34 14.12
CA GLY A 226 -14.52 -10.84 13.99
C GLY A 226 -14.34 -9.98 12.74
N GLY A 227 -14.93 -10.40 11.60
CA GLY A 227 -14.89 -9.62 10.37
C GLY A 227 -15.68 -8.31 10.44
N VAL A 228 -16.88 -8.34 11.01
CA VAL A 228 -17.72 -7.13 11.17
C VAL A 228 -17.07 -6.12 12.11
N LEU A 229 -16.52 -6.56 13.26
CA LEU A 229 -15.88 -5.65 14.22
C LEU A 229 -14.61 -5.02 13.64
N ALA A 230 -13.73 -5.81 13.01
CA ALA A 230 -12.50 -5.30 12.44
C ALA A 230 -12.74 -4.39 11.22
N GLY A 231 -13.64 -4.80 10.32
CA GLY A 231 -14.04 -4.01 9.15
C GLY A 231 -14.80 -2.74 9.54
N GLY A 232 -15.79 -2.87 10.43
CA GLY A 232 -16.60 -1.77 10.94
C GLY A 232 -15.77 -0.73 11.72
N GLY A 233 -14.89 -1.18 12.61
CA GLY A 233 -13.96 -0.29 13.31
C GLY A 233 -13.06 0.49 12.34
N THR A 234 -12.50 -0.18 11.33
CA THR A 234 -11.71 0.48 10.28
C THR A 234 -12.54 1.51 9.51
N ALA A 235 -13.79 1.18 9.17
CA ALA A 235 -14.69 2.07 8.47
C ALA A 235 -15.02 3.34 9.28
N LEU A 236 -15.19 3.23 10.61
CA LEU A 236 -15.38 4.39 11.49
C LEU A 236 -14.14 5.31 11.46
N PHE A 237 -12.93 4.75 11.61
CA PHE A 237 -11.69 5.54 11.56
C PHE A 237 -11.42 6.15 10.18
N ARG A 238 -11.87 5.50 9.11
CA ARG A 238 -11.73 5.95 7.72
C ARG A 238 -12.98 6.68 7.19
N GLY A 239 -13.96 6.99 8.04
CA GLY A 239 -15.25 7.52 7.62
C GLY A 239 -15.16 8.82 6.82
N ARG A 240 -14.21 9.70 7.18
CA ARG A 240 -13.93 10.93 6.42
C ARG A 240 -13.47 10.64 5.00
N GLU A 241 -12.61 9.66 4.81
CA GLU A 241 -12.08 9.27 3.49
C GLU A 241 -13.18 8.63 2.62
N LEU A 242 -14.01 7.77 3.21
CA LEU A 242 -15.17 7.17 2.53
C LEU A 242 -16.20 8.22 2.11
N SER A 243 -16.52 9.16 3.02
CA SER A 243 -17.45 10.27 2.73
C SER A 243 -16.91 11.19 1.64
N GLY A 244 -15.60 11.49 1.65
CA GLY A 244 -14.94 12.31 0.65
C GLY A 244 -14.97 11.67 -0.74
N GLN A 245 -14.73 10.36 -0.83
CA GLN A 245 -14.88 9.60 -2.07
C GLN A 245 -16.32 9.65 -2.61
N GLY A 246 -17.32 9.49 -1.72
CA GLY A 246 -18.73 9.58 -2.09
C GLY A 246 -19.12 10.97 -2.62
N LEU A 247 -18.72 12.02 -1.89
CA LEU A 247 -18.96 13.41 -2.32
C LEU A 247 -18.27 13.76 -3.64
N ALA A 248 -17.04 13.29 -3.85
CA ALA A 248 -16.30 13.53 -5.08
C ALA A 248 -16.97 12.89 -6.31
N ARG A 249 -17.56 11.70 -6.15
CA ARG A 249 -18.36 11.05 -7.20
C ARG A 249 -19.64 11.82 -7.53
N LEU A 250 -20.24 12.49 -6.55
CA LEU A 250 -21.46 13.28 -6.73
C LEU A 250 -21.20 14.66 -7.33
N ARG A 251 -20.13 15.35 -6.91
CA ARG A 251 -19.81 16.71 -7.37
C ARG A 251 -19.29 16.76 -8.81
N GLY A 252 -18.85 15.64 -9.37
CA GLY A 252 -18.25 15.60 -10.70
C GLY A 252 -16.94 16.39 -10.77
N ASP A 253 -16.46 16.67 -11.99
CA ASP A 253 -15.08 17.12 -12.23
C ASP A 253 -14.97 18.56 -12.75
N GLY A 254 -16.03 19.37 -12.63
CA GLY A 254 -16.14 20.65 -13.33
C GLY A 254 -15.12 21.73 -12.91
N ASP A 255 -14.42 21.55 -11.78
CA ASP A 255 -13.51 22.54 -11.20
C ASP A 255 -12.03 22.12 -11.23
N VAL A 256 -11.71 20.92 -11.71
CA VAL A 256 -10.35 20.37 -11.75
C VAL A 256 -9.80 20.29 -13.18
N MET A 257 -8.51 20.59 -13.34
CA MET A 257 -7.77 20.34 -14.58
C MET A 257 -7.22 18.92 -14.57
N ARG A 258 -7.31 18.19 -15.69
CA ARG A 258 -6.80 16.83 -15.80
C ARG A 258 -5.61 16.71 -16.73
N ILE A 259 -4.59 15.98 -16.27
CA ILE A 259 -3.43 15.58 -17.07
C ILE A 259 -3.14 14.12 -16.74
N ASP A 260 -3.00 13.32 -17.79
CA ASP A 260 -2.67 11.91 -17.70
C ASP A 260 -1.17 11.73 -17.99
N GLY A 261 -0.36 11.63 -16.95
CA GLY A 261 1.07 11.36 -17.09
C GLY A 261 1.34 9.87 -17.32
N ARG A 262 2.18 9.56 -18.28
CA ARG A 262 2.75 8.24 -18.54
C ARG A 262 4.22 8.33 -18.24
N PHE A 263 4.78 7.32 -17.58
CA PHE A 263 6.20 7.37 -17.28
C PHE A 263 6.85 6.01 -17.15
N VAL A 264 8.15 6.01 -17.39
CA VAL A 264 9.06 4.91 -17.11
C VAL A 264 10.30 5.49 -16.43
N GLY A 265 10.76 4.83 -15.38
CA GLY A 265 12.05 5.08 -14.73
C GLY A 265 12.80 3.77 -14.63
N ASP A 266 14.11 3.85 -14.38
CA ASP A 266 14.94 2.68 -14.11
C ASP A 266 14.82 1.63 -15.22
N PHE A 267 14.69 2.07 -16.47
CA PHE A 267 14.47 1.21 -17.62
C PHE A 267 15.68 0.31 -17.88
N HIS A 268 16.88 0.80 -17.56
CA HIS A 268 18.12 0.03 -17.52
C HIS A 268 18.38 -0.80 -18.78
N SER A 269 18.24 -0.18 -19.96
CA SER A 269 18.50 -0.83 -21.26
C SER A 269 17.71 -2.14 -21.48
N ASN A 270 16.54 -2.33 -20.86
CA ASN A 270 15.73 -3.53 -21.06
C ASN A 270 14.86 -3.45 -22.34
N LEU A 271 15.54 -3.53 -23.49
CA LEU A 271 14.92 -3.37 -24.81
C LEU A 271 13.80 -4.37 -25.12
N ASP A 272 13.84 -5.58 -24.55
CA ASP A 272 12.88 -6.66 -24.84
C ASP A 272 11.43 -6.27 -24.52
N GLN A 273 11.22 -5.31 -23.62
CA GLN A 273 9.89 -4.85 -23.22
C GLN A 273 9.34 -3.73 -24.10
N LEU A 274 10.18 -3.05 -24.90
CA LEU A 274 9.77 -1.86 -25.66
C LEU A 274 8.59 -2.10 -26.61
N PRO A 275 8.54 -3.18 -27.41
CA PRO A 275 7.44 -3.39 -28.34
C PRO A 275 6.08 -3.54 -27.63
N HIS A 276 6.07 -4.26 -26.51
CA HIS A 276 4.87 -4.46 -25.69
C HIS A 276 4.48 -3.16 -24.96
N MET A 277 5.46 -2.44 -24.43
CA MET A 277 5.23 -1.16 -23.76
C MET A 277 4.66 -0.11 -24.71
N LYS A 278 5.12 -0.07 -25.97
CA LYS A 278 4.57 0.83 -26.99
C LYS A 278 3.10 0.57 -27.25
N THR A 279 2.71 -0.69 -27.49
CA THR A 279 1.29 -1.06 -27.67
C THR A 279 0.44 -0.65 -26.46
N ALA A 280 0.94 -0.89 -25.24
CA ALA A 280 0.24 -0.49 -24.01
C ALA A 280 0.09 1.04 -23.92
N LEU A 281 1.16 1.78 -24.18
CA LEU A 281 1.19 3.23 -24.16
C LEU A 281 0.21 3.84 -25.17
N GLU A 282 0.19 3.33 -26.40
CA GLU A 282 -0.74 3.78 -27.44
C GLU A 282 -2.19 3.55 -27.04
N GLY A 283 -2.52 2.40 -26.46
CA GLY A 283 -3.85 2.12 -25.94
C GLY A 283 -4.29 3.13 -24.86
N LEU A 284 -3.39 3.48 -23.93
CA LEU A 284 -3.66 4.45 -22.87
C LEU A 284 -3.76 5.89 -23.39
N ASN A 285 -2.95 6.25 -24.39
CA ASN A 285 -2.99 7.55 -25.03
C ASN A 285 -4.29 7.71 -25.85
N ALA A 286 -4.70 6.68 -26.58
CA ALA A 286 -5.97 6.66 -27.30
C ALA A 286 -7.18 6.79 -26.34
N ASP A 287 -7.13 6.17 -25.15
CA ASP A 287 -8.16 6.35 -24.13
C ASP A 287 -8.25 7.79 -23.61
N SER A 288 -7.09 8.40 -23.36
CA SER A 288 -7.03 9.78 -22.89
C SER A 288 -7.52 10.77 -23.95
N ALA A 289 -7.14 10.53 -25.22
CA ALA A 289 -7.61 11.30 -26.36
C ALA A 289 -9.14 11.24 -26.53
N ARG A 290 -9.75 10.05 -26.37
CA ARG A 290 -11.23 9.92 -26.38
C ARG A 290 -11.91 10.71 -25.28
N ARG A 291 -11.24 10.89 -24.13
CA ARG A 291 -11.72 11.71 -23.01
C ARG A 291 -11.36 13.20 -23.14
N GLY A 292 -10.63 13.59 -24.19
CA GLY A 292 -10.13 14.96 -24.38
C GLY A 292 -9.12 15.39 -23.30
N ILE A 293 -8.39 14.44 -22.71
CA ILE A 293 -7.43 14.70 -21.63
C ILE A 293 -6.00 14.72 -22.20
N PRO A 294 -5.24 15.79 -21.96
CA PRO A 294 -3.82 15.88 -22.34
C PRO A 294 -2.98 14.80 -21.66
N THR A 295 -2.00 14.28 -22.40
CA THR A 295 -1.05 13.27 -21.91
C THR A 295 0.40 13.70 -22.11
N SER A 296 1.29 13.17 -21.26
CA SER A 296 2.74 13.19 -21.46
C SER A 296 3.29 11.78 -21.29
N PHE A 297 4.36 11.43 -22.02
CA PHE A 297 5.19 10.26 -21.71
C PHE A 297 6.58 10.76 -21.33
N ASP A 298 7.00 10.46 -20.10
CA ASP A 298 8.18 11.05 -19.47
C ASP A 298 9.14 9.94 -19.01
N ILE A 299 10.44 10.19 -19.17
CA ILE A 299 11.51 9.31 -18.68
C ILE A 299 12.02 9.89 -17.36
N THR A 300 11.85 9.15 -16.26
CA THR A 300 12.24 9.59 -14.91
C THR A 300 13.61 9.04 -14.51
N GLY A 301 14.60 9.14 -15.41
CA GLY A 301 15.99 8.72 -15.21
C GLY A 301 16.29 7.23 -15.40
N ASP A 302 17.58 6.93 -15.49
CA ASP A 302 18.16 5.60 -15.71
C ASP A 302 17.52 4.86 -16.90
N ALA A 303 17.49 5.54 -18.06
CA ALA A 303 17.11 4.89 -19.30
C ALA A 303 18.13 3.83 -19.71
N ILE A 304 19.38 3.98 -19.26
CA ILE A 304 20.53 3.21 -19.70
C ILE A 304 21.21 2.45 -18.56
N SER A 305 22.21 1.64 -18.90
CA SER A 305 23.00 0.83 -17.97
C SER A 305 22.17 -0.21 -17.21
N GLY A 306 22.77 -1.01 -16.34
CA GLY A 306 22.06 -2.02 -15.54
C GLY A 306 21.69 -3.34 -16.26
N HIS A 307 21.74 -3.39 -17.60
CA HIS A 307 21.69 -4.63 -18.40
C HIS A 307 22.86 -4.73 -19.38
N VAL A 308 23.24 -5.97 -19.73
CA VAL A 308 24.31 -6.26 -20.69
C VAL A 308 24.08 -5.60 -22.05
N ASN A 309 22.81 -5.37 -22.40
CA ASN A 309 22.39 -4.72 -23.65
C ASN A 309 23.03 -3.33 -23.81
N PHE A 310 23.25 -2.59 -22.73
CA PHE A 310 23.86 -1.25 -22.79
C PHE A 310 25.22 -1.25 -23.52
N ALA A 311 26.00 -2.32 -23.40
CA ALA A 311 27.28 -2.46 -24.09
C ALA A 311 27.13 -2.53 -25.62
N PHE A 312 25.93 -2.84 -26.12
CA PHE A 312 25.63 -3.04 -27.54
C PHE A 312 24.77 -1.93 -28.14
N THR A 313 24.28 -0.98 -27.35
CA THR A 313 23.36 0.09 -27.80
C THR A 313 24.04 1.41 -28.15
N LYS A 314 25.35 1.35 -28.47
CA LYS A 314 26.16 2.54 -28.79
C LYS A 314 26.11 3.59 -27.67
N GLY A 315 26.10 3.13 -26.42
CA GLY A 315 26.02 4.00 -25.26
C GLY A 315 24.64 4.68 -25.13
N GLY A 316 23.55 3.92 -25.20
CA GLY A 316 22.23 4.47 -24.93
C GLY A 316 21.47 5.00 -26.14
N GLN A 317 22.05 5.00 -27.34
CA GLN A 317 21.43 5.58 -28.53
C GLN A 317 20.10 4.87 -28.85
N VAL A 318 20.10 3.54 -28.82
CA VAL A 318 18.91 2.73 -29.16
C VAL A 318 17.77 2.98 -28.17
N GLU A 319 18.09 3.09 -26.88
CA GLU A 319 17.15 3.35 -25.79
C GLU A 319 16.44 4.69 -26.01
N TYR A 320 17.22 5.77 -26.20
CA TYR A 320 16.65 7.11 -26.36
C TYR A 320 15.93 7.30 -27.69
N GLU A 321 16.44 6.76 -28.80
CA GLU A 321 15.71 6.79 -30.09
C GLU A 321 14.37 6.06 -29.94
N SER A 322 14.37 4.85 -29.37
CA SER A 322 13.14 4.06 -29.21
C SER A 322 12.12 4.74 -28.28
N LEU A 323 12.56 5.26 -27.14
CA LEU A 323 11.65 5.92 -26.18
C LEU A 323 11.09 7.24 -26.75
N ILE A 324 11.89 7.99 -27.52
CA ILE A 324 11.43 9.21 -28.21
C ILE A 324 10.47 8.86 -29.34
N ASP A 325 10.71 7.78 -30.09
CA ASP A 325 9.79 7.25 -31.11
C ASP A 325 8.46 6.78 -30.48
N MET A 326 8.51 6.27 -29.24
CA MET A 326 7.34 6.02 -28.38
C MET A 326 6.71 7.30 -27.81
N GLN A 327 7.09 8.47 -28.34
CA GLN A 327 6.56 9.78 -27.98
C GLN A 327 6.98 10.30 -26.60
N ALA A 328 8.13 9.89 -26.06
CA ALA A 328 8.69 10.54 -24.89
C ALA A 328 8.88 12.05 -25.15
N ARG A 329 8.61 12.89 -24.14
CA ARG A 329 8.69 14.36 -24.25
C ARG A 329 9.62 14.98 -23.23
N LYS A 330 9.77 14.37 -22.07
CA LYS A 330 10.62 14.86 -20.99
C LYS A 330 11.58 13.78 -20.57
N ILE A 331 12.84 14.16 -20.41
CA ILE A 331 13.93 13.29 -20.01
C ILE A 331 14.56 13.88 -18.77
N ILE A 332 14.45 13.17 -17.66
CA ILE A 332 15.19 13.46 -16.44
C ILE A 332 16.38 12.52 -16.48
N LEU A 333 17.59 13.02 -16.22
CA LEU A 333 18.77 12.18 -16.11
C LEU A 333 18.77 11.46 -14.75
N GLY A 334 19.09 10.18 -14.73
CA GLY A 334 19.41 9.46 -13.50
C GLY A 334 20.91 9.42 -13.26
N ASN A 335 21.33 8.59 -12.32
CA ASN A 335 22.74 8.43 -11.99
C ASN A 335 23.50 7.59 -13.03
N HIS A 336 22.80 6.74 -13.79
CA HIS A 336 23.43 5.86 -14.79
C HIS A 336 23.63 6.51 -16.17
N GLU A 337 23.08 7.71 -16.42
CA GLU A 337 23.24 8.41 -17.69
C GLU A 337 24.71 8.67 -18.07
N HIS A 338 25.60 8.69 -17.07
CA HIS A 338 27.03 8.94 -17.19
C HIS A 338 27.89 7.67 -17.28
N ASP A 339 27.27 6.49 -17.25
CA ASP A 339 27.96 5.21 -17.36
C ASP A 339 28.57 4.98 -18.75
N ALA A 340 29.55 4.09 -18.78
CA ALA A 340 30.15 3.52 -19.97
C ALA A 340 30.25 1.99 -19.85
N ALA A 341 30.38 1.31 -20.99
CA ALA A 341 30.45 -0.15 -21.03
C ALA A 341 31.59 -0.69 -20.15
N GLY A 342 31.35 -1.84 -19.51
CA GLY A 342 32.32 -2.48 -18.62
C GLY A 342 32.35 -1.93 -17.19
N GLY A 343 31.32 -1.18 -16.76
CA GLY A 343 31.25 -0.60 -15.42
C GLY A 343 32.15 0.62 -15.23
N LEU A 344 32.43 1.34 -16.31
CA LEU A 344 33.20 2.58 -16.32
C LEU A 344 32.25 3.78 -16.37
N PHE A 345 32.79 5.00 -16.29
CA PHE A 345 32.05 6.24 -16.50
C PHE A 345 32.67 7.06 -17.63
N ASP A 346 31.84 7.71 -18.44
CA ASP A 346 32.23 8.66 -19.49
C ASP A 346 31.17 9.77 -19.57
N VAL A 347 31.40 10.83 -18.80
CA VAL A 347 30.45 11.95 -18.68
C VAL A 347 30.19 12.63 -20.04
N PRO A 348 31.22 13.01 -20.86
CA PRO A 348 31.00 13.58 -22.19
C PRO A 348 30.16 12.74 -23.15
N ARG A 349 30.20 11.41 -23.02
CA ARG A 349 29.54 10.48 -23.96
C ARG A 349 28.06 10.77 -24.17
N TRP A 350 27.32 10.95 -23.08
CA TRP A 350 25.87 11.11 -23.15
C TRP A 350 25.48 12.38 -23.91
N GLY A 351 26.13 13.51 -23.61
CA GLY A 351 25.89 14.78 -24.33
C GLY A 351 26.18 14.67 -25.84
N LYS A 352 27.27 13.99 -26.23
CA LYS A 352 27.59 13.72 -27.65
C LYS A 352 26.53 12.85 -28.33
N MET A 353 26.07 11.82 -27.64
CA MET A 353 25.11 10.85 -28.18
C MET A 353 23.72 11.46 -28.34
N ILE A 354 23.21 12.15 -27.32
CA ILE A 354 21.82 12.62 -27.29
C ILE A 354 21.60 13.85 -28.16
N LYS A 355 22.62 14.71 -28.34
CA LYS A 355 22.50 15.95 -29.11
C LYS A 355 21.91 15.75 -30.52
N PRO A 356 22.44 14.87 -31.40
CA PRO A 356 21.85 14.66 -32.72
C PRO A 356 20.44 14.07 -32.68
N ILE A 357 20.07 13.35 -31.60
CA ILE A 357 18.71 12.84 -31.40
C ILE A 357 17.76 14.01 -31.07
N LEU A 358 18.16 14.90 -30.16
CA LEU A 358 17.37 16.08 -29.79
C LEU A 358 17.25 17.10 -30.93
N ASP A 359 18.31 17.29 -31.72
CA ASP A 359 18.29 18.18 -32.89
C ASP A 359 17.22 17.73 -33.93
N LYS A 360 16.97 16.42 -34.03
CA LYS A 360 15.88 15.85 -34.86
C LYS A 360 14.51 15.87 -34.18
N ASN A 361 14.48 16.04 -32.85
CA ASN A 361 13.29 15.94 -32.02
C ASN A 361 13.13 17.18 -31.12
N PRO A 362 12.91 18.38 -31.69
CA PRO A 362 12.92 19.64 -30.94
C PRO A 362 11.80 19.77 -29.89
N GLY A 363 10.79 18.89 -29.93
CA GLY A 363 9.73 18.80 -28.93
C GLY A 363 10.11 18.04 -27.65
N VAL A 364 11.31 17.45 -27.60
CA VAL A 364 11.82 16.72 -26.42
C VAL A 364 12.68 17.66 -25.59
N SER A 365 12.48 17.66 -24.27
CA SER A 365 13.28 18.45 -23.34
C SER A 365 13.97 17.58 -22.31
N VAL A 366 15.26 17.85 -22.09
CA VAL A 366 16.02 17.28 -20.97
C VAL A 366 15.91 18.24 -19.80
N ILE A 367 15.47 17.74 -18.64
CA ILE A 367 15.08 18.55 -17.50
C ILE A 367 15.81 18.09 -16.24
N ASN A 368 16.65 18.96 -15.70
CA ASN A 368 17.37 18.75 -14.45
C ASN A 368 17.69 20.10 -13.79
N SER A 369 17.07 20.38 -12.65
CA SER A 369 17.27 21.62 -11.89
C SER A 369 18.50 21.61 -11.00
N ASN A 370 18.86 20.44 -10.46
CA ASN A 370 19.93 20.33 -9.45
C ASN A 370 21.23 19.72 -9.98
N LEU A 371 21.32 19.42 -11.28
CA LEU A 371 22.50 18.84 -11.91
C LEU A 371 23.34 19.93 -12.59
N ASP A 372 24.61 20.04 -12.21
CA ASP A 372 25.60 20.92 -12.84
C ASP A 372 26.63 20.10 -13.63
N VAL A 373 26.55 20.23 -14.96
CA VAL A 373 27.47 19.64 -15.94
C VAL A 373 28.24 20.70 -16.70
N SER A 374 28.33 21.93 -16.19
CA SER A 374 28.96 23.07 -16.87
C SER A 374 30.44 22.86 -17.21
N ALA A 375 31.11 21.92 -16.53
CA ALA A 375 32.47 21.49 -16.84
C ALA A 375 32.60 20.70 -18.17
N TYR A 376 31.48 20.30 -18.77
CA TYR A 376 31.42 19.45 -19.96
C TYR A 376 30.72 20.18 -21.13
N PRO A 377 31.47 20.73 -22.10
CA PRO A 377 30.91 21.46 -23.25
C PRO A 377 29.88 20.67 -24.07
N GLU A 378 29.96 19.34 -24.05
CA GLU A 378 29.03 18.41 -24.69
C GLU A 378 27.58 18.58 -24.24
N TYR A 379 27.34 19.11 -23.04
CA TYR A 379 26.00 19.35 -22.49
C TYR A 379 25.46 20.76 -22.77
N SER A 380 26.27 21.62 -23.38
CA SER A 380 25.94 23.03 -23.59
C SER A 380 24.61 23.19 -24.34
N GLY A 381 23.61 23.78 -23.68
CA GLY A 381 22.29 24.05 -24.24
C GLY A 381 21.35 22.83 -24.32
N LEU A 382 21.75 21.65 -23.81
CA LEU A 382 20.91 20.45 -23.85
C LEU A 382 19.87 20.41 -22.73
N MET A 383 20.19 20.95 -21.55
CA MET A 383 19.37 20.81 -20.35
C MET A 383 18.70 22.13 -19.93
N LYS A 384 17.52 22.01 -19.35
CA LYS A 384 16.77 23.10 -18.73
C LYS A 384 16.49 22.75 -17.27
N PRO A 385 16.37 23.73 -16.35
CA PRO A 385 15.95 23.43 -14.99
C PRO A 385 14.50 22.94 -14.95
N TYR A 386 13.63 23.56 -15.74
CA TYR A 386 12.22 23.23 -15.86
C TYR A 386 11.70 23.50 -17.28
N VAL A 387 10.51 22.98 -17.58
CA VAL A 387 9.71 23.35 -18.76
C VAL A 387 8.35 23.85 -18.32
N ILE A 388 7.78 24.77 -19.10
CA ILE A 388 6.43 25.29 -18.88
C ILE A 388 5.60 25.00 -20.12
N GLU A 389 4.49 24.30 -19.94
CA GLU A 389 3.55 23.95 -20.99
C GLU A 389 2.21 24.63 -20.76
N GLU A 390 1.56 25.05 -21.84
CA GLU A 390 0.22 25.60 -21.79
C GLU A 390 -0.79 24.50 -22.13
N ILE A 391 -1.66 24.18 -21.17
CA ILE A 391 -2.56 23.03 -21.22
C ILE A 391 -4.01 23.52 -21.17
N ALA A 392 -4.89 22.88 -21.95
CA ALA A 392 -6.32 23.15 -21.90
C ALA A 392 -6.91 22.71 -20.55
N ALA A 393 -7.63 23.61 -19.89
CA ALA A 393 -8.34 23.35 -18.64
C ALA A 393 -9.80 23.83 -18.76
N PRO A 394 -10.71 23.43 -17.83
CA PRO A 394 -12.11 23.84 -17.88
C PRO A 394 -12.34 25.37 -17.90
N ARG A 395 -11.38 26.16 -17.40
CA ARG A 395 -11.43 27.63 -17.35
C ARG A 395 -10.53 28.30 -18.41
N GLY A 396 -10.22 27.60 -19.49
CA GLY A 396 -9.31 28.06 -20.54
C GLY A 396 -7.91 27.49 -20.39
N LYS A 397 -6.94 28.12 -21.02
CA LYS A 397 -5.56 27.62 -21.02
C LYS A 397 -4.84 27.96 -19.72
N THR A 398 -4.05 27.02 -19.21
CA THR A 398 -3.35 27.12 -17.93
C THR A 398 -1.90 26.66 -18.09
N LYS A 399 -0.96 27.37 -17.46
CA LYS A 399 0.46 26.98 -17.46
C LYS A 399 0.73 25.90 -16.42
N VAL A 400 1.44 24.86 -16.82
CA VAL A 400 1.94 23.79 -15.96
C VAL A 400 3.44 23.71 -16.09
N ALA A 401 4.16 23.79 -14.98
CA ALA A 401 5.60 23.62 -14.95
C ALA A 401 5.99 22.19 -14.55
N THR A 402 6.97 21.61 -15.23
CA THR A 402 7.63 20.37 -14.83
C THR A 402 9.07 20.66 -14.43
N ILE A 403 9.44 20.26 -13.22
CA ILE A 403 10.79 20.40 -12.66
C ILE A 403 11.42 19.01 -12.59
N GLY A 404 12.67 18.90 -13.06
CA GLY A 404 13.47 17.67 -13.01
C GLY A 404 14.44 17.69 -11.83
N LEU A 405 14.57 16.59 -11.08
CA LEU A 405 15.51 16.47 -9.94
C LEU A 405 16.19 15.10 -9.94
N THR A 406 17.48 15.04 -9.59
CA THR A 406 18.27 13.80 -9.63
C THR A 406 19.11 13.62 -8.39
N THR A 407 19.31 12.36 -8.02
CA THR A 407 20.15 11.94 -6.89
C THR A 407 21.61 12.35 -7.07
N GLU A 408 22.29 12.63 -5.96
CA GLU A 408 23.73 12.88 -5.94
C GLU A 408 24.57 11.61 -6.08
N GLU A 409 23.96 10.41 -6.00
CA GLU A 409 24.66 9.13 -6.10
C GLU A 409 25.39 8.91 -7.45
N GLY A 410 25.08 9.74 -8.47
CA GLY A 410 25.77 9.78 -9.75
C GLY A 410 26.98 10.71 -9.83
N GLU A 411 27.53 11.17 -8.70
CA GLU A 411 28.69 12.07 -8.68
C GLU A 411 29.96 11.37 -9.18
N VAL A 412 30.33 11.69 -10.42
CA VAL A 412 31.55 11.23 -11.07
C VAL A 412 32.25 12.37 -11.80
N GLY A 413 33.59 12.34 -11.83
CA GLY A 413 34.39 13.36 -12.51
C GLY A 413 34.21 14.76 -11.91
N SER A 414 33.65 15.69 -12.70
CA SER A 414 33.42 17.09 -12.33
C SER A 414 31.95 17.48 -12.39
N ILE A 415 31.04 16.49 -12.46
CA ILE A 415 29.60 16.71 -12.26
C ILE A 415 29.40 17.16 -10.82
N LYS A 416 28.47 18.09 -10.59
CA LYS A 416 28.06 18.47 -9.24
C LYS A 416 26.55 18.36 -9.11
N TYR A 417 26.12 17.96 -7.91
CA TYR A 417 24.71 17.93 -7.54
C TYR A 417 24.46 18.99 -6.48
N ASN A 418 23.50 19.85 -6.74
CA ASN A 418 22.98 20.78 -5.76
C ASN A 418 21.95 20.05 -4.89
N ASP A 419 21.87 20.46 -3.62
CA ASP A 419 20.86 19.96 -2.67
C ASP A 419 19.44 20.00 -3.27
N VAL A 420 18.80 18.83 -3.30
CA VAL A 420 17.49 18.62 -3.95
C VAL A 420 16.41 19.46 -3.30
N GLU A 421 16.33 19.48 -1.97
CA GLU A 421 15.29 20.19 -1.22
C GLU A 421 15.39 21.70 -1.47
N ARG A 422 16.58 22.26 -1.32
CA ARG A 422 16.87 23.68 -1.57
C ARG A 422 16.51 24.08 -2.99
N VAL A 423 17.02 23.36 -3.99
CA VAL A 423 16.79 23.70 -5.42
C VAL A 423 15.31 23.61 -5.77
N ALA A 424 14.61 22.58 -5.30
CA ALA A 424 13.17 22.45 -5.53
C ALA A 424 12.39 23.61 -4.93
N ILE A 425 12.68 23.98 -3.68
CA ILE A 425 12.05 25.11 -2.98
C ILE A 425 12.28 26.43 -3.72
N GLU A 426 13.54 26.73 -4.09
CA GLU A 426 13.90 27.95 -4.81
C GLU A 426 13.21 28.03 -6.18
N THR A 427 13.23 26.93 -6.94
CA THR A 427 12.61 26.84 -8.26
C THR A 427 11.09 26.99 -8.19
N ILE A 428 10.43 26.34 -7.22
CA ILE A 428 8.99 26.47 -7.02
C ILE A 428 8.61 27.90 -6.61
N ARG A 429 9.41 28.55 -5.77
CA ARG A 429 9.18 29.96 -5.38
C ARG A 429 9.34 30.90 -6.58
N ASP A 430 10.34 30.69 -7.42
CA ASP A 430 10.53 31.44 -8.67
C ASP A 430 9.31 31.29 -9.60
N LEU A 431 8.88 30.07 -9.88
CA LEU A 431 7.70 29.79 -10.72
C LEU A 431 6.41 30.39 -10.16
N ASN A 432 6.21 30.29 -8.84
CA ASN A 432 5.07 30.91 -8.17
C ASN A 432 5.09 32.44 -8.27
N SER A 433 6.28 33.07 -8.20
CA SER A 433 6.43 34.52 -8.38
C SER A 433 6.04 34.99 -9.80
N GLN A 434 6.17 34.10 -10.78
CA GLN A 434 5.71 34.30 -12.16
C GLN A 434 4.21 33.99 -12.35
N GLY A 435 3.50 33.62 -11.27
CA GLY A 435 2.07 33.30 -11.27
C GLY A 435 1.74 31.86 -11.70
N ILE A 436 2.75 30.98 -11.84
CA ILE A 436 2.56 29.58 -12.23
C ILE A 436 2.27 28.75 -10.98
N LYS A 437 1.02 28.29 -10.85
CA LYS A 437 0.56 27.53 -9.66
C LYS A 437 0.61 26.03 -9.83
N HIS A 438 0.48 25.54 -11.07
CA HIS A 438 0.43 24.11 -11.36
C HIS A 438 1.83 23.62 -11.64
N ILE A 439 2.39 22.89 -10.67
CA ILE A 439 3.77 22.41 -10.72
C ILE A 439 3.75 20.89 -10.50
N VAL A 440 4.48 20.17 -11.33
CA VAL A 440 4.73 18.73 -11.19
C VAL A 440 6.23 18.49 -11.09
N LEU A 441 6.62 17.47 -10.32
CA LEU A 441 8.01 17.05 -10.21
C LEU A 441 8.18 15.70 -10.89
N ASP A 442 9.19 15.63 -11.73
CA ASP A 442 9.67 14.39 -12.31
C ASP A 442 11.07 14.15 -11.76
N THR A 443 11.29 13.04 -11.07
CA THR A 443 12.47 12.87 -10.22
C THR A 443 13.21 11.57 -10.47
N HIS A 444 14.49 11.56 -10.15
CA HIS A 444 15.32 10.37 -10.06
C HIS A 444 16.13 10.43 -8.77
N ILE A 445 15.42 10.56 -7.64
CA ILE A 445 16.01 10.72 -6.30
C ILE A 445 15.68 9.55 -5.35
N GLY A 446 14.81 8.63 -5.77
CA GLY A 446 14.35 7.52 -4.94
C GLY A 446 13.13 7.86 -4.11
N LEU A 447 12.28 6.85 -3.86
CA LEU A 447 10.99 7.04 -3.19
C LEU A 447 11.14 7.63 -1.77
N GLY A 448 12.20 7.24 -1.06
CA GLY A 448 12.52 7.77 0.27
C GLY A 448 12.77 9.28 0.25
N GLU A 449 13.56 9.75 -0.71
CA GLU A 449 13.86 11.18 -0.88
C GLU A 449 12.67 11.95 -1.45
N ASP A 450 11.87 11.36 -2.36
CA ASP A 450 10.61 11.97 -2.81
C ASP A 450 9.63 12.19 -1.65
N ILE A 451 9.56 11.25 -0.70
CA ILE A 451 8.73 11.41 0.51
C ILE A 451 9.28 12.54 1.40
N LYS A 452 10.60 12.63 1.58
CA LYS A 452 11.23 13.71 2.35
C LYS A 452 11.00 15.07 1.69
N LEU A 453 11.20 15.16 0.37
CA LEU A 453 10.94 16.35 -0.42
C LEU A 453 9.47 16.77 -0.32
N ALA A 454 8.52 15.85 -0.50
CA ALA A 454 7.11 16.15 -0.36
C ALA A 454 6.75 16.69 1.03
N LYS A 455 7.33 16.14 2.10
CA LYS A 455 7.14 16.66 3.47
C LYS A 455 7.72 18.05 3.64
N ALA A 456 8.91 18.30 3.09
CA ALA A 456 9.53 19.61 3.11
C ALA A 456 8.67 20.66 2.39
N LEU A 457 8.19 20.34 1.19
CA LEU A 457 7.30 21.22 0.42
C LEU A 457 6.00 21.51 1.16
N ILE A 458 5.38 20.51 1.80
CA ILE A 458 4.21 20.71 2.65
C ILE A 458 4.55 21.63 3.83
N ARG A 459 5.68 21.42 4.52
CA ARG A 459 6.13 22.26 5.64
C ARG A 459 6.32 23.71 5.22
N GLU A 460 6.82 23.95 4.01
CA GLU A 460 7.03 25.28 3.43
C GLU A 460 5.77 25.88 2.74
N ASP A 461 4.62 25.19 2.80
CA ASP A 461 3.37 25.56 2.09
C ASP A 461 3.55 25.72 0.56
N LEU A 462 4.47 24.95 -0.02
CA LEU A 462 4.76 24.94 -1.46
C LEU A 462 3.99 23.82 -2.15
N LYS A 463 3.03 24.22 -2.99
CA LYS A 463 2.07 23.31 -3.60
C LYS A 463 2.66 22.65 -4.85
N VAL A 464 2.58 21.32 -4.89
CA VAL A 464 2.92 20.49 -6.04
C VAL A 464 1.76 19.54 -6.30
N SER A 465 1.40 19.37 -7.57
CA SER A 465 0.28 18.53 -7.98
C SER A 465 0.62 17.05 -8.00
N ARG A 466 1.87 16.68 -8.26
CA ARG A 466 2.36 15.29 -8.20
C ARG A 466 3.88 15.21 -8.20
N ILE A 467 4.39 14.07 -7.75
CA ILE A 467 5.76 13.63 -7.97
C ILE A 467 5.72 12.28 -8.69
N GLN A 468 6.36 12.15 -9.85
CA GLN A 468 6.64 10.84 -10.44
C GLN A 468 8.15 10.61 -10.44
N GLY A 469 8.61 9.44 -9.99
CA GLY A 469 10.03 9.23 -9.74
C GLY A 469 10.58 7.86 -10.11
N GLY A 470 11.90 7.73 -10.02
CA GLY A 470 12.71 6.50 -10.19
C GLY A 470 13.83 6.35 -9.15
N HIS A 471 14.93 5.67 -9.51
CA HIS A 471 16.17 5.39 -8.75
C HIS A 471 16.06 4.20 -7.78
N SER A 472 15.04 4.23 -6.92
CA SER A 472 14.90 3.21 -5.86
C SER A 472 14.28 1.89 -6.30
N HIS A 473 13.92 1.75 -7.59
CA HIS A 473 13.15 0.64 -8.17
C HIS A 473 11.82 0.38 -7.45
N SER A 474 11.33 1.38 -6.72
CA SER A 474 10.14 1.25 -5.89
C SER A 474 8.90 1.06 -6.76
N ILE A 475 7.94 0.31 -6.23
CA ILE A 475 6.69 0.02 -6.93
C ILE A 475 5.55 0.66 -6.15
N THR A 476 4.84 1.60 -6.78
CA THR A 476 3.60 2.16 -6.24
C THR A 476 2.44 1.82 -7.15
N PRO A 477 1.68 0.74 -6.89
CA PRO A 477 0.57 0.33 -7.76
C PRO A 477 -0.53 1.38 -7.87
N GLN A 478 -0.57 2.33 -6.92
CA GLN A 478 -1.45 3.49 -6.88
C GLN A 478 -0.70 4.67 -6.26
N PRO A 479 -1.14 5.92 -6.47
CA PRO A 479 -0.49 7.09 -5.88
C PRO A 479 -0.37 6.98 -4.35
N MET A 480 0.86 7.12 -3.87
CA MET A 480 1.15 7.25 -2.45
C MET A 480 0.95 8.69 -2.02
N TRP A 481 0.01 8.92 -1.11
CA TRP A 481 -0.28 10.27 -0.63
C TRP A 481 0.55 10.60 0.61
N VAL A 482 1.47 11.56 0.45
CA VAL A 482 2.21 12.15 1.57
C VAL A 482 1.33 13.22 2.21
N LYS A 483 1.12 13.08 3.53
CA LYS A 483 0.26 13.94 4.34
C LYS A 483 1.10 14.90 5.17
N PRO A 484 0.53 16.02 5.64
CA PRO A 484 1.17 16.87 6.63
C PRO A 484 1.57 16.05 7.86
N GLU A 485 2.76 16.34 8.41
CA GLU A 485 3.29 15.60 9.56
C GLU A 485 2.40 15.72 10.80
N GLN A 486 1.76 16.88 10.95
CA GLN A 486 0.83 17.13 12.02
C GLN A 486 -0.62 16.93 11.57
N GLY A 487 -1.35 16.11 12.32
CA GLY A 487 -2.80 16.00 12.19
C GLY A 487 -3.53 17.30 12.55
N LEU A 488 -4.83 17.36 12.26
CA LEU A 488 -5.66 18.54 12.47
C LEU A 488 -5.54 19.14 13.89
N ILE A 489 -5.52 18.30 14.92
CA ILE A 489 -5.42 18.73 16.32
C ILE A 489 -4.03 19.32 16.60
N GLY A 490 -2.95 18.65 16.17
CA GLY A 490 -1.58 19.14 16.34
C GLY A 490 -1.38 20.51 15.70
N ARG A 491 -1.86 20.70 14.47
CA ARG A 491 -1.80 22.00 13.80
C ARG A 491 -2.65 23.06 14.49
N THR A 492 -3.80 22.70 15.04
CA THR A 492 -4.62 23.66 15.80
C THR A 492 -3.85 24.15 17.02
N ILE A 493 -3.17 23.25 17.74
CA ILE A 493 -2.32 23.60 18.88
C ILE A 493 -1.14 24.48 18.45
N ASP A 494 -0.47 24.15 17.37
CA ASP A 494 0.70 24.90 16.89
C ASP A 494 0.30 26.29 16.35
N ASN A 495 -0.82 26.41 15.64
CA ASN A 495 -1.41 27.69 15.26
C ASN A 495 -1.73 28.55 16.49
N LEU A 496 -2.35 27.97 17.52
CA LEU A 496 -2.63 28.68 18.78
C LEU A 496 -1.35 29.11 19.52
N ARG A 497 -0.23 28.42 19.29
CA ARG A 497 1.10 28.75 19.84
C ARG A 497 1.91 29.68 18.93
N GLY A 498 1.33 30.17 17.82
CA GLY A 498 2.02 31.02 16.84
C GLY A 498 3.15 30.30 16.09
N LYS A 499 3.17 28.96 16.08
CA LYS A 499 4.16 28.19 15.32
C LYS A 499 3.71 28.03 13.86
N PRO A 500 4.64 28.04 12.89
CA PRO A 500 4.31 27.71 11.51
C PRO A 500 3.71 26.30 11.42
N THR A 501 2.52 26.17 10.84
CA THR A 501 1.85 24.86 10.69
C THR A 501 2.05 24.21 9.32
N GLY A 502 2.78 24.88 8.43
CA GLY A 502 2.90 24.52 7.03
C GLY A 502 1.56 24.43 6.30
N GLY A 503 1.58 23.79 5.15
CA GLY A 503 0.44 23.59 4.27
C GLY A 503 -0.56 22.53 4.76
N ASN A 504 -1.82 22.74 4.39
CA ASN A 504 -2.90 21.79 4.62
C ASN A 504 -3.32 21.08 3.32
N PHE A 505 -2.37 20.42 2.70
CA PHE A 505 -2.59 19.64 1.49
C PHE A 505 -1.74 18.36 1.52
N GLU A 506 -2.00 17.48 0.57
CA GLU A 506 -1.29 16.22 0.40
C GLU A 506 -0.67 16.19 -0.99
N ILE A 507 0.50 15.56 -1.12
CA ILE A 507 1.20 15.41 -2.40
C ILE A 507 1.18 13.93 -2.78
N PRO A 508 0.65 13.56 -3.96
CA PRO A 508 0.68 12.19 -4.43
C PRO A 508 1.99 11.88 -5.17
N ILE A 509 2.57 10.71 -4.88
CA ILE A 509 3.83 10.21 -5.43
C ILE A 509 3.59 8.88 -6.16
N MET A 510 4.21 8.69 -7.33
CA MET A 510 4.25 7.39 -8.01
C MET A 510 5.63 7.02 -8.56
N HIS A 511 6.02 5.75 -8.42
CA HIS A 511 7.17 5.09 -9.02
C HIS A 511 6.71 3.84 -9.80
N ALA A 512 7.42 3.51 -10.88
CA ALA A 512 7.03 2.46 -11.84
C ALA A 512 7.94 1.22 -11.82
N GLY A 513 8.58 0.92 -10.69
CA GLY A 513 9.49 -0.22 -10.57
C GLY A 513 10.74 -0.01 -11.43
N SER A 514 11.23 -1.07 -12.07
CA SER A 514 12.40 -1.03 -12.95
C SER A 514 12.31 -2.03 -14.11
N GLY A 515 13.21 -1.85 -15.08
CA GLY A 515 13.39 -2.71 -16.24
C GLY A 515 12.21 -2.67 -17.22
N GLY A 516 11.42 -1.59 -17.25
CA GLY A 516 10.25 -1.51 -18.15
C GLY A 516 9.16 -2.56 -17.91
N ARG A 517 9.18 -3.24 -16.74
CA ARG A 517 8.17 -4.26 -16.38
C ARG A 517 6.80 -3.66 -16.12
N TRP A 518 6.75 -2.37 -15.82
CA TRP A 518 5.51 -1.63 -15.67
C TRP A 518 5.60 -0.29 -16.39
N LEU A 519 4.51 0.10 -17.03
CA LEU A 519 4.28 1.46 -17.49
C LEU A 519 3.44 2.20 -16.45
N GLY A 520 3.96 3.33 -15.95
CA GLY A 520 3.23 4.19 -15.03
C GLY A 520 2.11 4.95 -15.72
N ASP A 521 0.91 4.94 -15.15
CA ASP A 521 -0.25 5.74 -15.58
C ASP A 521 -0.74 6.57 -14.39
N PHE A 522 -0.35 7.84 -14.35
CA PHE A 522 -0.64 8.76 -13.27
C PHE A 522 -1.59 9.88 -13.73
N ARG A 523 -2.88 9.70 -13.46
CA ARG A 523 -3.97 10.60 -13.87
C ARG A 523 -4.27 11.61 -12.78
N VAL A 524 -3.72 12.81 -12.92
CA VAL A 524 -3.81 13.83 -11.89
C VAL A 524 -4.93 14.81 -12.19
N ALA A 525 -5.79 15.01 -11.18
CA ALA A 525 -6.78 16.07 -11.15
C ALA A 525 -6.22 17.22 -10.28
N MET A 526 -5.91 18.34 -10.91
CA MET A 526 -5.31 19.51 -10.26
C MET A 526 -6.40 20.52 -9.91
N LYS A 527 -6.43 20.95 -8.64
CA LYS A 527 -7.27 22.05 -8.18
C LYS A 527 -6.71 23.39 -8.66
N PRO A 528 -7.53 24.46 -8.72
CA PRO A 528 -7.10 25.79 -9.15
C PRO A 528 -5.96 26.41 -8.32
N ASP A 529 -5.71 25.89 -7.12
CA ASP A 529 -4.64 26.35 -6.25
C ASP A 529 -3.30 25.62 -6.46
N GLY A 530 -3.22 24.68 -7.41
CA GLY A 530 -2.02 23.90 -7.71
C GLY A 530 -1.90 22.58 -6.96
N THR A 531 -2.81 22.26 -6.04
CA THR A 531 -2.80 20.99 -5.30
C THR A 531 -3.54 19.88 -6.05
N ALA A 532 -3.17 18.63 -5.81
CA ALA A 532 -3.91 17.49 -6.34
C ALA A 532 -5.26 17.30 -5.61
N HIS A 533 -6.28 16.87 -6.34
CA HIS A 533 -7.57 16.47 -5.78
C HIS A 533 -7.55 14.99 -5.37
N ARG A 534 -7.48 14.71 -4.06
CA ARG A 534 -7.32 13.36 -3.49
C ARG A 534 -8.21 12.28 -4.12
N PHE A 535 -9.47 12.62 -4.38
CA PHE A 535 -10.48 11.65 -4.78
C PHE A 535 -10.72 11.59 -6.30
N HIS A 536 -10.11 12.50 -7.07
CA HIS A 536 -10.20 12.50 -8.54
C HIS A 536 -8.86 12.17 -9.20
N THR A 537 -7.76 12.40 -8.48
CA THR A 537 -6.44 11.89 -8.86
C THR A 537 -6.42 10.38 -8.65
N SER A 538 -5.98 9.67 -9.67
CA SER A 538 -5.83 8.22 -9.67
C SER A 538 -4.52 7.85 -10.33
N GLY A 539 -4.09 6.61 -10.14
CA GLY A 539 -2.97 6.08 -10.90
C GLY A 539 -2.89 4.59 -10.75
N GLN A 540 -2.23 3.97 -11.72
CA GLN A 540 -2.05 2.53 -11.80
C GLN A 540 -0.73 2.22 -12.51
N LEU A 541 -0.19 1.05 -12.21
CA LEU A 541 0.92 0.49 -12.97
C LEU A 541 0.35 -0.56 -13.92
N HIS A 542 0.71 -0.45 -15.20
CA HIS A 542 0.31 -1.42 -16.22
C HIS A 542 1.45 -2.42 -16.38
N PRO A 543 1.28 -3.69 -15.97
CA PRO A 543 2.28 -4.71 -16.21
C PRO A 543 2.53 -4.85 -17.70
N ILE A 544 3.80 -4.81 -18.09
CA ILE A 544 4.23 -5.07 -19.45
C ILE A 544 4.62 -6.53 -19.53
N THR A 545 3.80 -7.28 -20.24
CA THR A 545 3.83 -8.73 -20.30
C THR A 545 3.67 -9.20 -21.74
N ALA A 546 4.12 -10.42 -22.03
CA ALA A 546 4.15 -10.97 -23.39
C ALA A 546 2.75 -11.26 -23.98
N ASP A 547 1.68 -11.18 -23.19
CA ASP A 547 0.29 -11.25 -23.65
C ASP A 547 -0.19 -9.95 -24.31
N ILE A 548 0.48 -8.82 -24.06
CA ILE A 548 0.29 -7.59 -24.82
C ILE A 548 0.90 -7.81 -26.21
N PRO A 549 0.21 -7.54 -27.33
CA PRO A 549 0.83 -7.66 -28.65
C PRO A 549 2.07 -6.77 -28.79
N ALA A 550 3.15 -7.32 -29.33
CA ALA A 550 4.34 -6.53 -29.66
C ALA A 550 4.04 -5.57 -30.81
N ASP A 551 4.46 -4.31 -30.66
CA ASP A 551 4.41 -3.35 -31.77
C ASP A 551 5.37 -3.79 -32.90
N PRO A 552 4.89 -3.93 -34.15
CA PRO A 552 5.68 -4.49 -35.24
C PRO A 552 6.79 -3.57 -35.77
N HIS A 553 6.84 -2.30 -35.34
CA HIS A 553 7.91 -1.38 -35.73
C HIS A 553 9.09 -1.41 -34.75
N LEU A 554 8.87 -1.90 -33.53
CA LEU A 554 9.92 -2.07 -32.51
C LEU A 554 10.32 -3.54 -32.28
N ALA A 555 9.47 -4.50 -32.70
CA ALA A 555 9.77 -5.93 -32.68
C ALA A 555 10.71 -6.33 -33.82
#